data_AF-A0A963X4V9-F1
#
_entry.id   AF-A0A963X4V9-F1
#
_cell.length_a   1.000
_cell.length_b   1.000
_cell.length_c   1.000
_cell.angle_alpha   90.00
_cell.angle_beta   90.00
_cell.angle_gamma   90.00
#
_symmetry.space_group_name_H-M   'P 1'
#
loop_
_entity.id
_entity.type
_entity.pdbx_description
1 polymer ?
#
loop_
_entity_poly.entity_id
_entity_poly.type
_entity_poly.pdbx_seq_one_letter_code
_entity_poly.pdbx_strand_id
1 'polypeptide(L)'
;MTDRDDRQPDDRTEPTRNSLPKAYRDLDFLNSADARPLRILSEHLGPDARFEDHRINDTIVFFGSARLQPRDVAVKAMEAARGHGGPLEIAKAERDLAMSRYYEQARELAFRLTEWSKGLEGTRRRFVVCTGGGPGVMEAANRGASEARGIYIGLNMSLPLE
;
A
#
# COMPACT_ATOMS: atom_id res chain seq x y z
N MET A 1 14.72 -41.47 -14.82
CA MET A 1 13.62 -42.06 -14.03
C MET A 1 13.12 -40.97 -13.10
N THR A 2 12.15 -40.13 -13.43
CA THR A 2 11.05 -40.18 -14.41
C THR A 2 10.90 -38.81 -15.04
N ASP A 3 10.80 -38.81 -16.37
CA ASP A 3 10.42 -37.68 -17.23
C ASP A 3 9.01 -37.25 -16.81
N ARG A 4 8.85 -36.06 -16.23
CA ARG A 4 7.53 -35.45 -16.06
C ARG A 4 7.22 -34.65 -17.31
N ASP A 5 6.66 -35.40 -18.26
CA ASP A 5 5.83 -35.04 -19.39
C ASP A 5 5.16 -33.63 -19.28
N ASP A 6 5.90 -32.59 -19.64
CA ASP A 6 5.39 -31.25 -19.94
C ASP A 6 4.66 -31.27 -21.28
N ARG A 7 3.47 -31.88 -21.33
CA ARG A 7 2.57 -31.70 -22.47
C ARG A 7 1.93 -30.32 -22.38
N GLN A 8 2.45 -29.41 -23.18
CA GLN A 8 1.74 -28.20 -23.58
C GLN A 8 0.37 -28.61 -24.15
N PRO A 9 -0.76 -28.07 -23.67
CA PRO A 9 -2.05 -28.44 -24.20
C PRO A 9 -2.13 -27.98 -25.65
N ASP A 10 -2.44 -28.93 -26.54
CA ASP A 10 -2.59 -28.72 -27.98
C ASP A 10 -3.71 -27.70 -28.27
N ASP A 11 -3.31 -26.50 -28.68
CA ASP A 11 -4.17 -25.35 -29.01
C ASP A 11 -4.81 -25.46 -30.41
N ARG A 12 -4.97 -26.68 -30.94
CA ARG A 12 -5.49 -26.94 -32.29
C ARG A 12 -6.82 -27.69 -32.34
N THR A 13 -7.59 -27.67 -31.25
CA THR A 13 -8.98 -28.14 -31.30
C THR A 13 -9.90 -26.98 -31.64
N GLU A 14 -10.51 -27.06 -32.83
CA GLU A 14 -11.54 -26.11 -33.26
C GLU A 14 -12.60 -25.93 -32.14
N PRO A 15 -13.06 -24.70 -31.86
CA PRO A 15 -13.97 -24.47 -30.76
C PRO A 15 -15.30 -25.15 -31.05
N THR A 16 -15.56 -26.27 -30.37
CA THR A 16 -16.91 -26.81 -30.26
C THR A 16 -17.78 -25.71 -29.68
N ARG A 17 -18.83 -25.33 -30.40
CA ARG A 17 -19.72 -24.16 -30.19
C ARG A 17 -20.44 -24.13 -28.82
N ASN A 18 -20.04 -24.95 -27.84
CA ASN A 18 -20.76 -25.19 -26.61
C ASN A 18 -19.89 -25.62 -25.40
N SER A 19 -18.58 -25.34 -25.36
CA SER A 19 -17.79 -25.64 -24.16
C SER A 19 -17.89 -24.50 -23.14
N LEU A 20 -18.36 -24.83 -21.93
CA LEU A 20 -18.35 -23.88 -20.82
C LEU A 20 -16.91 -23.40 -20.55
N PRO A 21 -16.70 -22.10 -20.29
CA PRO A 21 -15.38 -21.59 -19.93
C PRO A 21 -14.86 -22.30 -18.67
N LYS A 22 -13.54 -22.43 -18.57
CA LYS A 22 -12.93 -22.88 -17.32
C LYS A 22 -13.31 -21.89 -16.22
N ALA A 23 -13.65 -22.39 -15.02
CA ALA A 23 -14.14 -21.55 -13.92
C ALA A 23 -13.21 -20.37 -13.57
N TYR A 24 -11.88 -20.54 -13.65
CA TYR A 24 -10.91 -19.45 -13.41
C TYR A 24 -10.85 -18.39 -14.53
N ARG A 25 -11.52 -18.60 -15.66
CA ARG A 25 -11.71 -17.64 -16.76
C ARG A 25 -13.14 -17.09 -16.82
N ASP A 26 -14.03 -17.57 -15.97
CA ASP A 26 -15.44 -17.15 -15.91
C ASP A 26 -15.61 -16.03 -14.87
N LEU A 27 -15.75 -14.79 -15.33
CA LEU A 27 -15.89 -13.62 -14.46
C LEU A 27 -17.26 -13.57 -13.74
N ASP A 28 -18.31 -14.14 -14.33
CA ASP A 28 -19.63 -14.19 -13.70
C ASP A 28 -19.58 -15.13 -12.50
N PHE A 29 -18.93 -16.29 -12.66
CA PHE A 29 -18.64 -17.19 -11.55
C PHE A 29 -17.74 -16.51 -10.49
N LEU A 30 -16.62 -15.90 -10.88
CA LEU A 30 -15.66 -15.30 -9.93
C LEU A 30 -16.26 -14.16 -9.09
N ASN A 31 -17.23 -13.43 -9.64
CA ASN A 31 -17.94 -12.35 -8.93
C ASN A 31 -19.15 -12.85 -8.12
N SER A 32 -19.55 -14.12 -8.28
CA SER A 32 -20.65 -14.72 -7.53
C SER A 32 -20.33 -14.91 -6.04
N ALA A 33 -21.35 -15.32 -5.28
CA ALA A 33 -21.20 -15.73 -3.88
C ALA A 33 -20.39 -17.03 -3.74
N ASP A 34 -20.51 -17.95 -4.70
CA ASP A 34 -19.86 -19.26 -4.67
C ASP A 34 -18.34 -19.16 -4.79
N ALA A 35 -17.84 -18.17 -5.54
CA ALA A 35 -16.41 -17.92 -5.67
C ALA A 35 -15.81 -17.01 -4.57
N ARG A 36 -16.59 -16.62 -3.55
CA ARG A 36 -16.08 -15.80 -2.43
C ARG A 36 -14.86 -16.42 -1.73
N PRO A 37 -14.81 -17.74 -1.44
CA PRO A 37 -13.62 -18.34 -0.82
C PRO A 37 -12.36 -18.19 -1.69
N LEU A 38 -12.51 -18.26 -3.02
CA LEU A 38 -11.40 -18.06 -3.95
C LEU A 38 -10.88 -16.62 -3.89
N ARG A 39 -11.77 -15.63 -3.84
CA ARG A 39 -11.40 -14.21 -3.72
C ARG A 39 -10.71 -13.91 -2.38
N ILE A 40 -11.21 -14.47 -1.28
CA ILE A 40 -10.55 -14.33 0.04
C ILE A 40 -9.15 -14.95 0.01
N LEU A 41 -9.02 -16.15 -0.57
CA LEU A 41 -7.73 -16.82 -0.69
C LEU A 41 -6.77 -16.05 -1.60
N SER A 42 -7.25 -15.46 -2.70
CA SER A 42 -6.39 -14.65 -3.58
C SER A 42 -5.90 -13.37 -2.90
N GLU A 43 -6.73 -12.74 -2.06
CA GLU A 43 -6.32 -11.57 -1.25
C GLU A 43 -5.29 -11.92 -0.16
N HIS A 44 -5.14 -13.21 0.19
CA HIS A 44 -4.07 -13.67 1.06
C HIS A 44 -2.81 -14.04 0.27
N LEU A 45 -2.94 -14.89 -0.75
CA LEU A 45 -1.80 -15.41 -1.51
C LEU A 45 -1.13 -14.34 -2.38
N GLY A 46 -1.89 -13.37 -2.90
CA GLY A 46 -1.35 -12.29 -3.74
C GLY A 46 -0.33 -11.43 -3.01
N PRO A 47 -0.65 -10.85 -1.84
CA PRO A 47 0.32 -10.14 -1.01
C PRO A 47 1.51 -10.99 -0.58
N ASP A 48 1.28 -12.25 -0.17
CA ASP A 48 2.36 -13.15 0.28
C ASP A 48 3.38 -13.42 -0.84
N ALA A 49 2.90 -13.72 -2.06
CA ALA A 49 3.76 -13.88 -3.23
C ALA A 49 4.57 -12.61 -3.53
N ARG A 50 3.95 -11.42 -3.44
CA ARG A 50 4.66 -10.15 -3.64
C ARG A 50 5.72 -9.89 -2.58
N PHE A 51 5.49 -10.31 -1.32
CA PHE A 51 6.48 -10.19 -0.26
C PHE A 51 7.69 -11.08 -0.55
N GLU A 52 7.47 -12.31 -1.03
CA GLU A 52 8.56 -13.20 -1.44
C GLU A 52 9.33 -12.66 -2.65
N ASP A 53 8.65 -12.17 -3.70
CA ASP A 53 9.27 -11.56 -4.88
C ASP A 53 10.18 -10.37 -4.50
N HIS A 54 9.75 -9.59 -3.51
CA HIS A 54 10.52 -8.48 -2.96
C HIS A 54 11.45 -8.89 -1.82
N ARG A 55 11.58 -10.19 -1.52
CA ARG A 55 12.44 -10.75 -0.48
C ARG A 55 12.25 -10.07 0.88
N ILE A 56 11.02 -9.67 1.18
CA ILE A 56 10.64 -9.01 2.42
C ILE A 56 10.50 -10.08 3.50
N ASN A 57 11.12 -9.87 4.65
CA ASN A 57 11.07 -10.81 5.78
C ASN A 57 10.38 -10.18 7.00
N ASP A 58 10.78 -8.96 7.34
CA ASP A 58 10.28 -8.25 8.51
C ASP A 58 9.77 -6.87 8.09
N THR A 59 8.70 -6.40 8.72
CA THR A 59 8.12 -5.08 8.47
C THR A 59 7.98 -4.28 9.76
N ILE A 60 8.10 -2.96 9.68
CA ILE A 60 7.69 -2.05 10.75
C ILE A 60 6.40 -1.36 10.30
N VAL A 61 5.30 -1.63 11.02
CA VAL A 61 3.99 -1.10 10.66
C VAL A 61 3.76 0.25 11.33
N PHE A 62 3.47 1.27 10.53
CA PHE A 62 3.13 2.61 10.98
C PHE A 62 1.60 2.79 10.94
N PHE A 63 1.04 3.18 12.09
CA PHE A 63 -0.36 3.57 12.23
C PHE A 63 -0.46 5.03 12.67
N GLY A 64 -1.52 5.71 12.23
CA GLY A 64 -1.79 7.05 12.70
C GLY A 64 -2.93 7.74 11.95
N SER A 65 -3.12 9.01 12.27
CA SER A 65 -4.19 9.82 11.69
C SER A 65 -3.99 10.02 10.18
N ALA A 66 -5.08 9.80 9.42
CA ALA A 66 -5.15 10.09 7.99
C ALA A 66 -5.31 11.60 7.67
N ARG A 67 -5.50 12.44 8.70
CA ARG A 67 -5.84 13.87 8.54
C ARG A 67 -4.64 14.81 8.64
N LEU A 68 -3.46 14.30 9.02
CA LEU A 68 -2.28 15.16 9.15
C LEU A 68 -1.81 15.64 7.79
N GLN A 69 -1.27 16.86 7.74
CA GLN A 69 -0.74 17.45 6.53
C GLN A 69 0.78 17.65 6.65
N PRO A 70 1.51 17.59 5.53
CA PRO A 70 2.89 18.08 5.46
C PRO A 70 3.00 19.52 5.97
N ARG A 71 4.13 19.87 6.60
CA ARG A 71 4.35 21.19 7.18
C ARG A 71 4.21 22.30 6.14
N ASP A 72 4.76 22.12 4.95
CA ASP A 72 4.71 23.09 3.86
C ASP A 72 3.28 23.33 3.35
N VAL A 73 2.47 22.28 3.27
CA VAL A 73 1.05 22.37 2.92
C VAL A 73 0.27 23.11 4.01
N ALA A 74 0.50 22.77 5.28
CA ALA A 74 -0.19 23.39 6.40
C ALA A 74 0.16 24.88 6.57
N VAL A 75 1.40 25.28 6.28
CA VAL A 75 1.82 26.70 6.29
C VAL A 75 1.08 27.48 5.22
N LYS A 76 1.03 26.97 3.98
CA LYS A 76 0.29 27.62 2.87
C LYS A 76 -1.20 27.75 3.18
N ALA A 77 -1.80 26.72 3.77
CA ALA A 77 -3.20 26.75 4.18
C ALA A 77 -3.47 27.80 5.27
N MET A 78 -2.55 27.96 6.21
CA MET A 78 -2.62 29.00 7.25
C MET A 78 -2.48 30.40 6.65
N GLU A 79 -1.52 30.63 5.75
CA GLU A 79 -1.37 31.92 5.07
C GLU A 79 -2.64 32.31 4.30
N ALA A 80 -3.24 31.37 3.57
CA ALA A 80 -4.49 31.58 2.85
C ALA A 80 -5.65 31.92 3.80
N ALA A 81 -5.79 31.19 4.91
CA ALA A 81 -6.83 31.43 5.90
C ALA A 81 -6.69 32.79 6.59
N ARG A 82 -5.46 33.27 6.84
CA ARG A 82 -5.22 34.63 7.37
C ARG A 82 -5.59 35.73 6.38
N GLY A 83 -5.39 35.49 5.08
CA GLY A 83 -5.66 36.48 4.05
C GLY A 83 -7.15 36.66 3.76
N HIS A 84 -7.91 35.56 3.68
CA HIS A 84 -9.29 35.59 3.17
C HIS A 84 -10.28 34.74 3.98
N GLY A 85 -9.82 34.07 5.04
CA GLY A 85 -10.63 33.11 5.78
C GLY A 85 -11.38 33.69 6.96
N GLY A 86 -12.48 33.04 7.34
CA GLY A 86 -13.23 33.35 8.55
C GLY A 86 -12.53 32.87 9.84
N PRO A 87 -12.98 33.30 11.03
CA PRO A 87 -12.36 32.91 12.32
C PRO A 87 -12.25 31.39 12.52
N LEU A 88 -13.23 30.63 12.04
CA LEU A 88 -13.23 29.17 12.12
C LEU A 88 -12.17 28.52 11.22
N GLU A 89 -11.96 29.06 10.02
CA GLU A 89 -10.97 28.56 9.06
C GLU A 89 -9.55 28.84 9.55
N ILE A 90 -9.34 30.03 10.14
CA ILE A 90 -8.08 30.41 10.79
C ILE A 90 -7.78 29.45 11.94
N ALA A 91 -8.75 29.20 12.83
CA ALA A 91 -8.56 28.30 13.97
C ALA A 91 -8.29 26.85 13.53
N LYS A 92 -8.92 26.39 12.44
CA LYS A 92 -8.64 25.07 11.85
C LYS A 92 -7.22 25.02 11.28
N ALA A 93 -6.83 25.99 10.46
CA ALA A 93 -5.51 26.01 9.85
C ALA A 93 -4.38 26.13 10.88
N GLU A 94 -4.60 26.88 11.97
CA GLU A 94 -3.67 26.95 13.09
C GLU A 94 -3.49 25.59 13.78
N ARG A 95 -4.58 24.86 14.00
CA ARG A 95 -4.53 23.49 14.54
C ARG A 95 -3.82 22.54 13.59
N ASP A 96 -4.16 22.56 12.31
CA ASP A 96 -3.57 21.66 11.31
C ASP A 96 -2.06 21.94 11.18
N LEU A 97 -1.65 23.21 11.21
CA LEU A 97 -0.26 23.61 11.25
C LEU A 97 0.44 23.13 12.53
N ALA A 98 -0.18 23.26 13.70
CA ALA A 98 0.40 22.74 14.94
C ALA A 98 0.58 21.21 14.89
N MET A 99 -0.40 20.51 14.32
CA MET A 99 -0.41 19.05 14.20
C MET A 99 0.52 18.52 13.10
N SER A 100 0.87 19.33 12.10
CA SER A 100 1.80 18.96 11.02
C SER A 100 3.17 18.51 11.55
N ARG A 101 3.54 18.89 12.78
CA ARG A 101 4.76 18.39 13.43
C ARG A 101 4.81 16.87 13.50
N TYR A 102 3.67 16.21 13.71
CA TYR A 102 3.59 14.76 13.84
C TYR A 102 3.72 14.07 12.48
N TYR A 103 3.30 14.74 11.41
CA TYR A 103 3.60 14.30 10.05
C TYR A 103 5.11 14.27 9.82
N GLU A 104 5.81 15.38 10.09
CA GLU A 104 7.27 15.44 9.87
C GLU A 104 8.03 14.48 10.78
N GLN A 105 7.58 14.28 12.03
CA GLN A 105 8.17 13.29 12.93
C GLN A 105 8.00 11.85 12.42
N ALA A 106 6.83 11.50 11.87
CA ALA A 106 6.61 10.18 11.28
C ALA A 106 7.49 9.95 10.04
N ARG A 107 7.59 10.97 9.18
CA ARG A 107 8.49 10.97 8.02
C ARG A 107 9.95 10.79 8.42
N GLU A 108 10.44 11.59 9.35
CA GLU A 108 11.82 11.52 9.85
C GLU A 108 12.12 10.16 10.51
N LEU A 109 11.18 9.65 11.31
CA LEU A 109 11.32 8.33 11.93
C LEU A 109 11.44 7.23 10.87
N ALA A 110 10.56 7.24 9.86
CA ALA A 110 10.59 6.26 8.78
C ALA A 110 11.88 6.35 7.95
N PHE A 111 12.36 7.56 7.67
CA PHE A 111 13.66 7.78 7.02
C PHE A 111 14.80 7.12 7.81
N ARG A 112 14.89 7.40 9.11
CA ARG A 112 15.95 6.85 9.98
C ARG A 112 15.88 5.34 10.11
N LEU A 113 14.68 4.78 10.28
CA LEU A 113 14.50 3.33 10.34
C LEU A 113 14.89 2.68 9.01
N THR A 114 14.60 3.32 7.89
CA THR A 114 14.96 2.81 6.57
C THR A 114 16.48 2.83 6.37
N GLU A 115 17.16 3.93 6.69
CA GLU A 115 18.62 4.01 6.65
C GLU A 115 19.28 2.96 7.56
N TRP A 116 18.78 2.80 8.79
CA TRP A 116 19.24 1.78 9.71
C TRP A 116 19.05 0.36 9.13
N SER A 117 17.86 0.07 8.60
CA SER A 117 17.51 -1.25 8.07
C SER A 117 18.37 -1.66 6.88
N LYS A 118 18.77 -0.70 6.03
CA LYS A 118 19.66 -0.92 4.88
C LYS A 118 21.07 -1.33 5.30
N GLY A 119 21.50 -0.96 6.50
CA GLY A 119 22.80 -1.34 7.06
C GLY A 119 22.82 -2.73 7.69
N LEU A 120 21.68 -3.43 7.77
CA LEU A 120 21.61 -4.76 8.36
C LEU A 120 22.18 -5.82 7.41
N GLU A 121 22.93 -6.76 7.99
CA GLU A 121 23.46 -7.90 7.25
C GLU A 121 22.35 -8.89 6.85
N GLY A 122 22.56 -9.56 5.71
CA GLY A 122 21.66 -10.58 5.19
C GLY A 122 21.30 -10.35 3.73
N THR A 123 20.62 -11.33 3.14
CA THR A 123 20.22 -11.29 1.73
C THR A 123 18.75 -10.91 1.54
N ARG A 124 17.96 -10.92 2.62
CA ARG A 124 16.54 -10.54 2.64
C ARG A 124 16.39 -9.14 3.21
N ARG A 125 15.34 -8.43 2.79
CA ARG A 125 15.00 -7.09 3.27
C ARG A 125 14.27 -7.23 4.59
N ARG A 126 14.80 -6.56 5.62
CA ARG A 126 14.27 -6.61 6.99
C ARG A 126 13.85 -5.22 7.42
N PHE A 127 12.82 -5.15 8.26
CA PHE A 127 12.26 -3.93 8.84
C PHE A 127 11.82 -2.91 7.79
N VAL A 128 11.21 -3.41 6.71
CA VAL A 128 10.65 -2.57 5.65
C VAL A 128 9.47 -1.78 6.20
N VAL A 129 9.43 -0.46 5.94
CA VAL A 129 8.31 0.39 6.37
C VAL A 129 7.02 -0.08 5.70
N CYS A 130 5.98 -0.28 6.50
CA CYS A 130 4.68 -0.77 6.05
C CYS A 130 3.55 0.11 6.61
N THR A 131 2.57 0.42 5.78
CA THR A 131 1.42 1.27 6.11
C THR A 131 0.15 0.75 5.44
N GLY A 132 -1.00 1.36 5.75
CA GLY A 132 -2.23 1.18 4.96
C GLY A 132 -2.30 2.04 3.69
N GLY A 133 -1.21 2.75 3.34
CA GLY A 133 -1.05 3.57 2.13
C GLY A 133 -1.99 4.76 1.95
N GLY A 134 -2.76 5.13 2.97
CA GLY A 134 -3.58 6.35 2.98
C GLY A 134 -2.80 7.64 3.29
N PRO A 135 -3.49 8.78 3.43
CA PRO A 135 -2.87 10.08 3.75
C PRO A 135 -2.38 10.18 5.20
N GLY A 136 -1.84 11.34 5.56
CA GLY A 136 -1.40 11.64 6.92
C GLY A 136 -0.16 10.86 7.35
N VAL A 137 -0.21 10.19 8.50
CA VAL A 137 0.96 9.45 9.05
C VAL A 137 1.43 8.34 8.10
N MET A 138 0.50 7.68 7.41
CA MET A 138 0.83 6.61 6.47
C MET A 138 1.64 7.15 5.27
N GLU A 139 1.15 8.22 4.64
CA GLU A 139 1.89 8.88 3.56
C GLU A 139 3.22 9.47 4.06
N ALA A 140 3.26 10.09 5.24
CA ALA A 140 4.51 10.57 5.84
C ALA A 140 5.56 9.47 5.99
N ALA A 141 5.17 8.29 6.49
CA ALA A 141 6.07 7.16 6.68
C ALA A 141 6.59 6.62 5.34
N ASN A 142 5.70 6.41 4.36
CA ASN A 142 6.08 5.99 3.01
C ASN A 142 7.02 7.01 2.36
N ARG A 143 6.75 8.30 2.53
CA ARG A 143 7.59 9.39 2.03
C ARG A 143 8.99 9.35 2.66
N GLY A 144 9.08 9.20 3.97
CA GLY A 144 10.36 9.09 4.67
C GLY A 144 11.20 7.89 4.21
N ALA A 145 10.56 6.73 4.04
CA ALA A 145 11.22 5.55 3.50
C ALA A 145 11.70 5.74 2.05
N SER A 146 10.87 6.39 1.22
CA SER A 146 11.22 6.74 -0.16
C SER A 146 12.40 7.71 -0.23
N GLU A 147 12.48 8.69 0.67
CA GLU A 147 13.59 9.66 0.73
C GLU A 147 14.92 9.01 1.11
N ALA A 148 14.89 7.96 1.95
CA ALA A 148 16.03 7.09 2.22
C ALA A 148 16.35 6.11 1.06
N ARG A 149 15.64 6.23 -0.08
CA ARG A 149 15.71 5.31 -1.23
C ARG A 149 15.49 3.85 -0.83
N GLY A 150 14.69 3.61 0.20
CA GLY A 150 14.24 2.28 0.60
C GLY A 150 12.94 1.90 -0.10
N ILE A 151 12.65 0.61 -0.06
CA ILE A 151 11.33 0.10 -0.45
C ILE A 151 10.41 0.28 0.76
N TYR A 152 9.13 0.52 0.49
CA TYR A 152 8.07 0.58 1.49
C TYR A 152 6.82 -0.15 0.97
N ILE A 153 5.89 -0.45 1.88
CA ILE A 153 4.69 -1.24 1.58
C ILE A 153 3.46 -0.40 1.93
N GLY A 154 2.50 -0.34 1.00
CA GLY A 154 1.14 0.15 1.23
C GLY A 154 0.13 -0.98 1.07
N LEU A 155 -0.53 -1.36 2.16
CA LEU A 155 -1.61 -2.35 2.19
C LEU A 155 -2.96 -1.63 2.16
N ASN A 156 -3.35 -1.16 0.98
CA ASN A 156 -4.55 -0.36 0.79
C ASN A 156 -5.85 -1.17 0.95
N MET A 157 -6.96 -0.46 1.10
CA MET A 157 -8.31 -1.02 1.11
C MET A 157 -9.22 -0.15 0.25
N SER A 158 -10.19 -0.77 -0.43
CA SER A 158 -11.21 -0.03 -1.18
C SER A 158 -12.18 0.66 -0.22
N LEU A 159 -12.40 1.96 -0.43
CA LEU A 159 -13.37 2.76 0.32
C LEU A 159 -14.48 3.26 -0.62
N PRO A 160 -15.72 3.46 -0.13
CA PRO A 160 -16.85 3.83 -1.00
C PRO A 160 -16.78 5.23 -1.63
N LEU A 161 -15.85 6.08 -1.19
CA LEU A 161 -15.78 7.51 -1.50
C LEU A 161 -14.35 7.95 -1.86
N GLU A 162 -13.57 7.08 -2.51
CA GLU A 162 -12.29 7.50 -3.12
C GLU A 162 -12.49 8.50 -4.27
#